data_AF-G2KQL5-F1
#
_entry.id   AF-G2KQL5-F1
#
_cell.length_a   1.000
_cell.length_b   1.000
_cell.length_c   1.000
_cell.angle_alpha   90.00
_cell.angle_beta   90.00
_cell.angle_gamma   90.00
#
_symmetry.space_group_name_H-M   'P 1'
#
loop_
_entity.id
_entity.type
_entity.pdbx_description
1 polymer ?
#
loop_
_entity_poly.entity_id
_entity_poly.type
_entity_poly.pdbx_seq_one_letter_code
_entity_poly.pdbx_strand_id
1 'polypeptide(L)'
;MLRFFLSAFVVFAMSVPAFAQDDMDVTKRRELALEMHKIRPAREQVSEAVNQVARNLPPADQERFIAMVDKAFDYEALEKMSVDTMVALFTTAELQAMVDYFGSPEAKAVAKKLPIYQEKLQPEIIRMLDQALADERFGNTPAPAAPASE
;
A
#
# COMPACT_ATOMS: atom_id res chain seq x y z
N MET A 1 -6.60 -67.04 -34.96
CA MET A 1 -7.42 -65.80 -35.04
C MET A 1 -8.10 -65.59 -33.69
N LEU A 2 -7.49 -64.86 -32.76
CA LEU A 2 -8.17 -64.16 -31.66
C LEU A 2 -7.13 -63.26 -30.99
N ARG A 3 -6.75 -62.22 -31.74
CA ARG A 3 -5.75 -61.23 -31.36
C ARG A 3 -6.41 -60.23 -30.41
N PHE A 4 -5.79 -60.00 -29.26
CA PHE A 4 -5.79 -58.71 -28.56
C PHE A 4 -7.15 -58.06 -28.32
N PHE A 5 -7.90 -58.50 -27.31
CA PHE A 5 -9.17 -57.85 -26.94
C PHE A 5 -9.34 -57.58 -25.43
N LEU A 6 -8.24 -57.39 -24.70
CA LEU A 6 -8.34 -57.08 -23.26
C LEU A 6 -7.25 -56.12 -22.76
N SER A 7 -7.01 -55.04 -23.49
CA SER A 7 -6.06 -54.00 -23.04
C SER A 7 -6.47 -52.59 -23.50
N ALA A 8 -7.76 -52.28 -23.40
CA ALA A 8 -8.27 -50.93 -23.67
C ALA A 8 -9.32 -50.53 -22.63
N PHE A 9 -9.02 -50.72 -21.34
CA PHE A 9 -9.66 -49.89 -20.32
C PHE A 9 -8.99 -48.53 -20.40
N VAL A 10 -9.57 -47.71 -21.26
CA VAL A 10 -9.22 -46.33 -21.55
C VAL A 10 -8.92 -45.60 -20.24
N VAL A 11 -7.65 -45.29 -20.04
CA VAL A 11 -7.18 -44.28 -19.09
C VAL A 11 -7.73 -42.96 -19.59
N PHE A 12 -8.99 -42.67 -19.22
CA PHE A 12 -9.59 -41.35 -19.30
C PHE A 12 -9.02 -40.54 -18.13
N ALA A 13 -7.70 -40.32 -18.14
CA ALA A 13 -7.10 -39.30 -17.31
C ALA A 13 -7.65 -37.98 -17.82
N MET A 14 -8.65 -37.44 -17.11
CA MET A 14 -9.13 -36.08 -17.28
C MET A 14 -7.96 -35.12 -17.05
N SER A 15 -7.21 -34.80 -18.11
CA SER A 15 -6.42 -33.58 -18.19
C SER A 15 -7.41 -32.41 -18.28
N VAL A 16 -7.95 -32.01 -17.13
CA VAL A 16 -8.61 -30.71 -16.98
C VAL A 16 -7.51 -29.67 -17.19
N PRO A 17 -7.74 -28.66 -18.07
CA PRO A 17 -6.67 -27.83 -18.58
C PRO A 17 -6.16 -26.85 -17.53
N ALA A 18 -4.85 -26.62 -17.54
CA ALA A 18 -4.13 -25.68 -16.68
C ALA A 18 -4.68 -24.23 -16.68
N PHE A 19 -5.53 -23.87 -17.64
CA PHE A 19 -6.20 -22.57 -17.73
C PHE A 19 -7.19 -22.29 -16.58
N ALA A 20 -7.84 -23.32 -16.03
CA ALA A 20 -8.81 -23.11 -14.94
C ALA A 20 -8.16 -22.65 -13.63
N GLN A 21 -6.90 -23.00 -13.39
CA GLN A 21 -6.18 -22.61 -12.18
C GLN A 21 -5.74 -21.14 -12.22
N ASP A 22 -5.36 -20.63 -13.40
CA ASP A 22 -4.94 -19.24 -13.59
C ASP A 22 -6.14 -18.27 -13.49
N ASP A 23 -7.27 -18.63 -14.10
CA ASP A 23 -8.52 -17.85 -14.01
C ASP A 23 -9.07 -17.76 -12.58
N MET A 24 -8.98 -18.87 -11.82
CA MET A 24 -9.38 -18.89 -10.41
C MET A 24 -8.46 -18.03 -9.55
N ASP A 25 -7.15 -18.02 -9.81
CA ASP A 25 -6.19 -17.17 -9.11
C ASP A 25 -6.44 -15.68 -9.40
N VAL A 26 -6.65 -15.31 -10.67
CA VAL A 26 -6.97 -13.91 -11.04
C VAL A 26 -8.27 -13.42 -10.39
N THR A 27 -9.30 -14.27 -10.37
CA THR A 27 -10.56 -13.94 -9.68
C THR A 27 -10.32 -13.70 -8.20
N LYS A 28 -9.54 -14.58 -7.54
CA LYS A 28 -9.26 -14.43 -6.11
C LYS A 28 -8.46 -13.18 -5.79
N ARG A 29 -7.45 -12.86 -6.60
CA ARG A 29 -6.70 -11.60 -6.49
C ARG A 29 -7.61 -10.39 -6.63
N ARG A 30 -8.56 -10.41 -7.57
CA ARG A 30 -9.52 -9.31 -7.75
C ARG A 30 -10.42 -9.13 -6.53
N GLU A 31 -10.92 -10.21 -5.95
CA GLU A 31 -11.69 -10.15 -4.69
C GLU A 31 -10.87 -9.50 -3.56
N LEU A 32 -9.64 -9.95 -3.35
CA LEU A 32 -8.78 -9.44 -2.27
C LEU A 32 -8.37 -7.99 -2.51
N ALA A 33 -8.12 -7.59 -3.75
CA ALA A 33 -7.87 -6.19 -4.11
C ALA A 33 -9.09 -5.31 -3.79
N LEU A 34 -10.31 -5.78 -4.07
CA LEU A 34 -11.54 -5.07 -3.70
C LEU A 34 -11.72 -4.99 -2.17
N GLU A 35 -11.40 -6.05 -1.43
CA GLU A 35 -11.41 -6.01 0.05
C GLU A 35 -10.37 -5.01 0.59
N MET A 36 -9.17 -4.97 0.01
CA MET A 36 -8.16 -3.96 0.36
C MET A 36 -8.67 -2.55 0.18
N HIS A 37 -9.41 -2.29 -0.90
CA HIS A 37 -10.02 -1.00 -1.17
C HIS A 37 -11.14 -0.63 -0.18
N LYS A 38 -11.86 -1.61 0.39
CA LYS A 38 -12.80 -1.36 1.50
C LYS A 38 -12.07 -0.99 2.79
N ILE A 39 -10.89 -1.57 3.03
CA ILE A 39 -10.08 -1.31 4.23
C ILE A 39 -9.32 0.02 4.11
N ARG A 40 -8.79 0.30 2.91
CA ARG A 40 -7.96 1.46 2.59
C ARG A 40 -8.36 2.04 1.22
N PRO A 41 -9.46 2.81 1.15
CA PRO A 41 -9.92 3.40 -0.12
C PRO A 41 -8.84 4.26 -0.78
N ALA A 42 -8.70 4.18 -2.09
CA ALA A 42 -7.70 4.99 -2.81
C ALA A 42 -8.06 6.48 -2.73
N ARG A 43 -9.37 6.81 -2.77
CA ARG A 43 -9.87 8.17 -2.60
C ARG A 43 -9.45 8.79 -1.27
N GLU A 44 -9.57 8.05 -0.16
CA GLU A 44 -9.20 8.57 1.17
C GLU A 44 -7.69 8.84 1.25
N GLN A 45 -6.87 7.97 0.67
CA GLN A 45 -5.42 8.14 0.61
C GLN A 45 -5.03 9.39 -0.18
N VAL A 46 -5.67 9.61 -1.34
CA VAL A 46 -5.46 10.84 -2.13
C VAL A 46 -5.95 12.07 -1.37
N SER A 47 -7.12 12.01 -0.74
CA SER A 47 -7.66 13.14 0.03
C SER A 47 -6.72 13.55 1.17
N GLU A 48 -6.16 12.59 1.91
CA GLU A 48 -5.18 12.89 2.96
C GLU A 48 -3.91 13.53 2.39
N ALA A 49 -3.40 13.03 1.25
CA ALA A 49 -2.25 13.62 0.58
C ALA A 49 -2.53 15.06 0.12
N VAL A 50 -3.72 15.32 -0.43
CA VAL A 50 -4.17 16.67 -0.82
C VAL A 50 -4.23 17.58 0.40
N ASN A 51 -4.80 17.11 1.52
CA ASN A 51 -4.85 17.86 2.76
C ASN A 51 -3.45 18.16 3.30
N GLN A 52 -2.52 17.21 3.22
CA GLN A 52 -1.13 17.42 3.64
C GLN A 52 -0.43 18.51 2.82
N VAL A 53 -0.67 18.55 1.50
CA VAL A 53 -0.15 19.62 0.64
C VAL A 53 -0.84 20.96 0.98
N ALA A 54 -2.16 20.94 1.17
CA ALA A 54 -2.93 22.14 1.49
C ALA A 54 -2.45 22.81 2.79
N ARG A 55 -2.06 22.02 3.81
CA ARG A 55 -1.51 22.54 5.08
C ARG A 55 -0.25 23.38 4.91
N ASN A 56 0.47 23.23 3.81
CA ASN A 56 1.67 24.03 3.50
C ASN A 56 1.35 25.34 2.74
N LEU A 57 0.08 25.59 2.40
CA LEU A 57 -0.38 26.80 1.72
C LEU A 57 -0.91 27.85 2.73
N PRO A 58 -0.94 29.15 2.35
CA PRO A 58 -1.61 30.17 3.14
C PRO A 58 -3.06 29.77 3.47
N PRO A 59 -3.58 30.02 4.69
CA PRO A 59 -4.91 29.58 5.11
C PRO A 59 -6.04 29.96 4.14
N ALA A 60 -5.94 31.15 3.53
CA ALA A 60 -6.93 31.66 2.56
C ALA A 60 -6.99 30.86 1.24
N ASP A 61 -5.96 30.06 0.94
CA ASP A 61 -5.83 29.31 -0.31
C ASP A 61 -6.14 27.81 -0.17
N GLN A 62 -6.19 27.29 1.06
CA GLN A 62 -6.28 25.85 1.33
C GLN A 62 -7.58 25.24 0.79
N GLU A 63 -8.73 25.81 1.15
CA GLU A 63 -10.05 25.31 0.70
C GLU A 63 -10.19 25.37 -0.83
N ARG A 64 -9.71 26.46 -1.44
CA ARG A 64 -9.72 26.62 -2.90
C ARG A 64 -8.87 25.55 -3.58
N PHE A 65 -7.70 25.26 -3.04
CA PHE A 65 -6.81 24.21 -3.56
C PHE A 65 -7.46 22.82 -3.46
N ILE A 66 -8.01 22.47 -2.30
CA ILE A 66 -8.69 21.18 -2.08
C ILE A 66 -9.85 21.02 -3.07
N ALA A 67 -10.72 22.03 -3.20
CA ALA A 67 -11.85 21.98 -4.12
C ALA A 67 -11.45 21.87 -5.59
N MET A 68 -10.36 22.56 -5.99
CA MET A 68 -9.81 22.45 -7.34
C MET A 68 -9.33 21.03 -7.63
N VAL A 69 -8.61 20.41 -6.70
CA VAL A 69 -8.10 19.04 -6.88
C VAL A 69 -9.26 18.04 -6.90
N ASP A 70 -10.22 18.16 -5.98
CA ASP A 70 -11.38 17.26 -5.92
C ASP A 70 -12.20 17.29 -7.21
N LYS A 71 -12.34 18.47 -7.83
CA LYS A 71 -13.02 18.62 -9.12
C LYS A 71 -12.22 18.04 -10.31
N ALA A 72 -10.89 18.02 -10.21
CA ALA A 72 -10.03 17.56 -11.30
C ALA A 72 -9.87 16.04 -11.33
N PHE A 73 -10.13 15.35 -10.21
CA PHE A 73 -9.87 13.92 -10.07
C PHE A 73 -11.08 13.08 -10.47
N ASP A 74 -10.85 12.10 -11.35
CA ASP A 74 -11.79 11.01 -11.58
C ASP A 74 -11.52 9.89 -10.56
N TYR A 75 -12.23 9.96 -9.44
CA TYR A 75 -12.05 8.98 -8.36
C TYR A 75 -12.52 7.58 -8.74
N GLU A 76 -13.48 7.43 -9.65
CA GLU A 76 -13.92 6.11 -10.09
C GLU A 76 -12.84 5.44 -10.94
N ALA A 77 -12.25 6.18 -11.88
CA ALA A 77 -11.13 5.71 -12.67
C ALA A 77 -9.91 5.39 -11.78
N LEU A 78 -9.65 6.21 -10.76
CA LEU A 78 -8.57 5.98 -9.79
C LEU A 78 -8.76 4.68 -9.01
N GLU A 79 -9.95 4.45 -8.46
CA GLU A 79 -10.28 3.23 -7.70
C GLU A 79 -10.13 1.99 -8.60
N LYS A 80 -10.67 2.05 -9.82
CA LYS A 80 -10.54 0.96 -10.79
C LYS A 80 -9.08 0.67 -11.14
N MET A 81 -8.30 1.71 -11.46
CA MET A 81 -6.89 1.58 -11.81
C MET A 81 -6.09 0.96 -10.66
N SER A 82 -6.37 1.37 -9.42
CA SER A 82 -5.68 0.84 -8.24
C SER A 82 -6.01 -0.63 -8.01
N VAL A 83 -7.28 -1.05 -8.14
CA VAL A 83 -7.67 -2.47 -8.07
C VAL A 83 -6.97 -3.28 -9.18
N ASP A 84 -7.01 -2.80 -10.43
CA ASP A 84 -6.37 -3.50 -11.55
C ASP A 84 -4.85 -3.62 -11.36
N THR A 85 -4.22 -2.58 -10.81
CA THR A 85 -2.79 -2.57 -10.49
C THR A 85 -2.47 -3.57 -9.38
N MET A 86 -3.29 -3.65 -8.34
CA MET A 86 -3.12 -4.64 -7.27
C MET A 86 -3.21 -6.07 -7.80
N VAL A 87 -4.19 -6.35 -8.66
CA VAL A 87 -4.33 -7.67 -9.29
C VAL A 87 -3.12 -8.00 -10.14
N ALA A 88 -2.58 -7.03 -10.89
CA ALA A 88 -1.44 -7.24 -11.78
C ALA A 88 -0.11 -7.46 -11.03
N LEU A 89 0.10 -6.78 -9.91
CA LEU A 89 1.41 -6.77 -9.22
C LEU A 89 1.54 -7.81 -8.11
N PHE A 90 0.46 -8.10 -7.40
CA PHE A 90 0.51 -8.93 -6.20
C PHE A 90 -0.05 -10.32 -6.45
N THR A 91 0.54 -11.32 -5.80
CA THR A 91 0.02 -12.67 -5.72
C THR A 91 -1.18 -12.74 -4.78
N THR A 92 -1.96 -13.82 -4.87
CA THR A 92 -3.06 -14.09 -3.93
C THR A 92 -2.59 -14.09 -2.47
N ALA A 93 -1.43 -14.68 -2.17
CA ALA A 93 -0.90 -14.76 -0.82
C ALA A 93 -0.51 -13.38 -0.26
N GLU A 94 0.10 -12.52 -1.08
CA GLU A 94 0.47 -11.16 -0.69
C GLU A 94 -0.77 -10.30 -0.44
N LEU A 95 -1.77 -10.35 -1.33
CA LEU A 95 -3.02 -9.61 -1.14
C LEU A 95 -3.77 -10.08 0.11
N GLN A 96 -3.78 -11.39 0.38
CA GLN A 96 -4.38 -11.92 1.61
C GLN A 96 -3.65 -11.39 2.84
N ALA A 97 -2.31 -11.43 2.85
CA ALA A 97 -1.51 -10.89 3.95
C ALA A 97 -1.76 -9.38 4.16
N MET A 98 -1.94 -8.62 3.08
CA MET A 98 -2.31 -7.21 3.17
C MET A 98 -3.69 -7.03 3.80
N VAL A 99 -4.70 -7.79 3.37
CA VAL A 99 -6.07 -7.74 3.93
C VAL A 99 -6.04 -8.07 5.42
N ASP A 100 -5.34 -9.13 5.81
CA ASP A 100 -5.26 -9.56 7.20
C ASP A 100 -4.57 -8.51 8.07
N TYR A 101 -3.43 -8.00 7.61
CA TYR A 101 -2.67 -6.99 8.35
C TYR A 101 -3.46 -5.69 8.46
N PHE A 102 -3.84 -5.06 7.35
CA PHE A 102 -4.51 -3.75 7.37
C PHE A 102 -5.94 -3.83 7.92
N GLY A 103 -6.59 -4.99 7.84
CA GLY A 103 -7.90 -5.25 8.43
C GLY A 103 -7.88 -5.35 9.96
N SER A 104 -6.73 -5.67 10.55
CA SER A 104 -6.61 -5.89 11.99
C SER A 104 -6.92 -4.65 12.85
N PRO A 105 -7.51 -4.81 14.05
CA PRO A 105 -7.70 -3.72 15.00
C PRO A 105 -6.40 -3.00 15.36
N GLU A 106 -5.31 -3.74 15.47
CA GLU A 106 -3.98 -3.24 15.82
C GLU A 106 -3.42 -2.35 14.70
N ALA A 107 -3.46 -2.80 13.44
CA ALA A 107 -3.00 -1.98 12.32
C ALA A 107 -3.82 -0.70 12.18
N LYS A 108 -5.15 -0.77 12.39
CA LYS A 108 -6.02 0.42 12.41
C LYS A 108 -5.66 1.37 13.54
N ALA A 109 -5.33 0.85 14.73
CA ALA A 109 -4.87 1.67 15.85
C ALA A 109 -3.51 2.31 15.57
N VAL A 110 -2.59 1.57 14.95
CA VAL A 110 -1.28 2.08 14.52
C VAL A 110 -1.44 3.20 13.49
N ALA A 111 -2.29 3.02 12.49
CA ALA A 111 -2.58 4.04 11.46
C ALA A 111 -3.06 5.37 12.06
N LYS A 112 -3.85 5.33 13.14
CA LYS A 112 -4.29 6.54 13.86
C LYS A 112 -3.19 7.20 14.70
N LYS A 113 -2.25 6.41 15.22
CA LYS A 113 -1.19 6.89 16.13
C LYS A 113 0.07 7.36 15.41
N LEU A 114 0.33 6.82 14.21
CA LEU A 114 1.51 7.15 13.40
C LEU A 114 1.64 8.66 13.11
N PRO A 115 0.60 9.36 12.65
CA PRO A 115 0.69 10.81 12.42
C PRO A 115 0.97 11.59 13.71
N ILE A 116 0.34 11.21 14.83
CA ILE A 116 0.56 11.83 16.14
C ILE A 116 2.00 11.61 16.63
N TYR A 117 2.53 10.41 16.42
CA TYR A 117 3.92 10.09 16.72
C TYR A 117 4.87 10.96 15.89
N GLN A 118 4.62 11.10 14.59
CA GLN A 118 5.41 11.95 13.69
C GLN A 118 5.34 13.42 14.10
N GLU A 119 4.15 13.95 14.39
CA GLU A 119 3.94 15.32 14.87
C GLU A 119 4.72 15.61 16.15
N LYS A 120 4.73 14.66 17.10
CA LYS A 120 5.50 14.79 18.34
C LYS A 120 7.02 14.70 18.14
N LEU A 121 7.46 13.92 17.17
CA LEU A 121 8.88 13.70 16.90
C LEU A 121 9.51 14.83 16.07
N GLN A 122 8.74 15.44 15.17
CA GLN A 122 9.24 16.41 14.19
C GLN A 122 9.96 17.63 14.82
N PRO A 123 9.46 18.27 15.90
CA PRO A 123 10.16 19.41 16.51
C PRO A 123 11.55 19.05 17.05
N GLU A 124 11.71 17.83 17.58
CA GLU A 124 13.00 17.38 18.11
C GLU A 124 13.99 17.10 16.97
N ILE A 125 13.52 16.53 15.86
CA ILE A 125 14.34 16.39 14.65
C ILE A 125 14.83 17.75 14.15
N ILE A 126 13.93 18.74 14.07
CA ILE A 126 14.28 20.12 13.65
C ILE A 126 15.31 20.72 14.61
N ARG A 127 15.09 20.61 15.93
CA ARG A 127 16.04 21.11 16.95
C ARG A 127 17.43 20.50 16.78
N MET A 128 17.53 19.19 16.52
CA MET A 128 18.80 18.51 16.30
C MET A 128 19.48 18.95 15.00
N LEU A 129 18.71 19.16 13.92
CA LEU A 129 19.23 19.68 12.66
C LEU A 129 19.75 21.12 12.80
N ASP A 130 19.00 21.99 13.47
CA ASP A 130 19.41 23.37 13.74
C ASP A 130 20.71 23.42 14.55
N GLN A 131 20.83 22.55 15.56
CA GLN A 131 22.04 22.42 16.36
C GLN A 131 23.23 21.97 15.51
N ALA A 132 23.06 20.95 14.67
CA ALA A 132 24.13 20.46 13.79
C ALA A 132 24.60 21.54 12.79
N LEU A 133 23.68 22.30 12.20
CA LEU A 133 24.00 23.40 11.29
C LEU A 133 24.73 24.55 12.00
N ALA A 134 24.37 24.85 13.25
CA ALA A 134 25.08 25.82 14.07
C ALA A 134 26.50 25.33 14.39
N ASP A 135 26.66 24.07 14.80
CA ASP A 135 27.96 23.49 15.13
C ASP A 135 28.90 23.46 13.91
N GLU A 136 28.40 23.14 12.71
CA GLU A 136 29.16 23.24 11.45
C GLU A 136 29.58 24.69 11.16
N ARG A 137 28.64 25.63 11.26
CA ARG A 137 28.89 27.06 10.97
C ARG A 137 29.87 27.70 11.94
N PHE A 138 29.91 27.24 13.19
CA PHE A 138 30.76 27.80 14.25
C PHE A 138 31.95 26.92 14.61
N GLY A 139 32.22 25.83 13.86
CA GLY A 139 33.40 24.97 14.04
C GLY A 139 33.39 24.11 15.30
N ASN A 140 32.22 23.88 15.91
CA ASN A 140 32.03 23.12 17.13
C ASN A 140 31.61 21.67 16.84
N THR A 141 32.13 21.03 15.80
CA THR A 141 31.74 19.65 15.43
C THR A 141 31.98 18.70 16.61
N PRO A 142 30.93 18.15 17.25
CA PRO A 142 31.11 17.11 18.24
C PRO A 142 31.64 15.87 17.52
N ALA A 143 32.61 15.17 18.12
CA ALA A 143 33.13 13.92 17.57
C ALA A 143 31.97 12.95 17.25
N PRO A 144 32.03 12.21 16.12
CA PRO A 144 30.97 11.29 15.76
C PRO A 144 30.67 10.33 16.91
N ALA A 145 29.40 10.22 17.28
CA ALA A 145 28.96 9.29 18.32
C ALA A 145 29.47 7.89 17.97
N ALA A 146 30.25 7.30 18.89
CA ALA A 146 30.81 5.97 18.70
C ALA A 146 29.68 4.98 18.34
N PRO A 147 29.92 4.07 17.38
CA PRO A 147 28.90 3.12 16.97
C PRO A 147 28.41 2.35 18.20
N ALA A 148 27.09 2.27 18.35
CA ALA A 148 26.47 1.47 19.39
C ALA A 148 27.00 0.04 19.27
N SER A 149 27.69 -0.43 20.31
CA SER A 149 28.16 -1.80 20.42
C SER A 149 26.94 -2.73 20.43
N GLU A 150 26.86 -3.59 19.42
CA GLU A 150 25.92 -4.72 19.34
C GLU A 150 26.13 -5.72 20.48
#